data_AF-A0A699X880-F1
#
_entry.id   AF-A0A699X880-F1
#
_cell.length_a   1.000
_cell.length_b   1.000
_cell.length_c   1.000
_cell.angle_alpha   90.00
_cell.angle_beta   90.00
_cell.angle_gamma   90.00
#
_symmetry.space_group_name_H-M   'P 1'
#
loop_
_entity.id
_entity.type
_entity.pdbx_description
1 polymer ?
#
loop_
_entity_poly.entity_id
_entity_poly.type
_entity_poly.pdbx_seq_one_letter_code
_entity_poly.pdbx_strand_id
1 'polypeptide(L)'
;VPEHQTQAFLNALAAGGGRPLEQMTPKDARAVLTGAQNSVKVDMSGIQVSEKTIKADNQTIKLTIVRPAGVKGDLPVFMYFHGGGW
;
A
#
# COMPACT_ATOMS: atom_id res chain seq x y z
N VAL A 1 13.53 16.30 -16.89
CA VAL A 1 12.87 17.17 -15.89
C VAL A 1 11.61 16.46 -15.45
N PRO A 2 11.37 16.23 -14.14
CA PRO A 2 10.14 15.60 -13.67
C PRO A 2 8.90 16.43 -14.04
N GLU A 3 7.74 15.79 -14.10
CA GLU A 3 6.45 16.47 -14.19
C GLU A 3 6.25 17.40 -12.97
N HIS A 4 5.54 18.52 -13.12
CA HIS A 4 5.52 19.61 -12.13
C HIS A 4 4.96 19.22 -10.76
N GLN A 5 3.89 18.42 -10.69
CA GLN A 5 3.35 17.91 -9.42
C GLN A 5 4.31 16.93 -8.75
N THR A 6 4.96 16.08 -9.56
CA THR A 6 5.99 15.15 -9.10
C THR A 6 7.19 15.91 -8.52
N GLN A 7 7.63 16.99 -9.18
CA GLN A 7 8.71 17.85 -8.67
C GLN A 7 8.31 18.55 -7.37
N ALA A 8 7.07 19.03 -7.26
CA ALA A 8 6.56 19.62 -6.02
C ALA A 8 6.54 18.61 -4.87
N PHE A 9 6.15 17.37 -5.13
CA PHE A 9 6.21 16.26 -4.16
C PHE A 9 7.65 15.98 -3.70
N LEU A 10 8.61 15.89 -4.64
CA LEU A 10 10.03 15.69 -4.29
C LEU A 10 10.59 16.84 -3.45
N ASN A 11 10.23 18.09 -3.77
CA ASN A 11 10.64 19.25 -2.99
C ASN A 11 10.07 19.20 -1.55
N ALA A 12 8.81 18.78 -1.40
CA ALA A 12 8.18 18.62 -0.08
C ALA A 12 8.86 17.52 0.74
N LEU A 13 9.21 16.38 0.12
CA LEU A 13 9.99 15.32 0.77
C LEU A 13 11.36 15.82 1.22
N ALA A 14 12.09 16.52 0.35
CA ALA A 14 13.41 17.05 0.66
C ALA A 14 13.37 18.08 1.80
N ALA A 15 12.32 18.90 1.87
CA ALA A 15 12.13 19.89 2.93
C ALA A 15 11.75 19.27 4.29
N GLY A 16 11.14 18.08 4.31
CA GLY A 16 10.72 17.40 5.53
C GLY A 16 11.87 16.90 6.42
N GLY A 17 13.09 16.81 5.86
CA GLY A 17 14.24 16.26 6.57
C GLY A 17 14.07 14.78 6.93
N GLY A 18 14.90 14.29 7.84
CA GLY A 18 14.90 12.89 8.30
C GLY A 18 16.14 12.12 7.86
N ARG A 19 16.37 10.98 8.52
CA ARG A 19 17.48 10.08 8.15
C ARG A 19 17.12 9.32 6.87
N PRO A 20 18.11 8.94 6.05
CA PRO A 20 17.89 7.97 4.97
C PRO A 20 17.22 6.69 5.50
N LEU A 21 16.32 6.09 4.71
CA LEU A 21 15.50 4.94 5.14
C LEU A 21 16.35 3.75 5.56
N GLU A 22 17.47 3.52 4.89
CA GLU A 22 18.42 2.44 5.17
C GLU A 22 19.19 2.61 6.49
N GLN A 23 19.14 3.81 7.09
CA GLN A 23 19.73 4.11 8.40
C GLN A 23 18.69 4.02 9.54
N MET A 24 17.43 3.72 9.21
CA MET A 24 16.35 3.58 10.19
C MET A 24 16.19 2.13 10.65
N THR A 25 15.53 1.94 11.78
CA THR A 25 15.06 0.59 12.15
C THR A 25 13.95 0.17 11.18
N PRO A 26 13.73 -1.14 10.94
CA PRO A 26 12.63 -1.59 10.08
C PRO A 26 11.25 -1.10 10.55
N LYS A 27 11.06 -0.94 11.86
CA LYS A 27 9.80 -0.39 12.43
C LYS A 27 9.59 1.07 12.00
N ASP A 28 10.62 1.89 12.12
CA ASP A 28 10.54 3.31 11.77
C ASP A 28 10.41 3.51 10.26
N ALA A 29 11.14 2.73 9.45
CA ALA A 29 11.02 2.75 8.00
C ALA A 29 9.59 2.38 7.52
N ARG A 30 8.95 1.38 8.13
CA ARG A 30 7.54 1.02 7.86
C ARG A 30 6.58 2.15 8.24
N ALA A 31 6.89 2.89 9.30
CA ALA A 31 6.08 4.03 9.73
C ALA A 31 6.13 5.18 8.73
N VAL A 32 7.26 5.38 8.03
CA VAL A 32 7.37 6.40 6.96
C VAL A 32 6.36 6.14 5.85
N LEU A 33 6.31 4.93 5.29
CA LEU A 33 5.34 4.59 4.24
C LEU A 33 3.89 4.69 4.74
N THR A 34 3.61 4.19 5.95
CA THR A 34 2.27 4.30 6.57
C THR A 34 1.83 5.76 6.72
N GLY A 35 2.72 6.61 7.23
CA GLY A 35 2.44 8.03 7.42
C GLY A 35 2.20 8.76 6.10
N ALA A 36 3.06 8.52 5.11
CA ALA A 36 2.92 9.13 3.78
C ALA A 36 1.59 8.75 3.12
N GLN A 37 1.22 7.47 3.10
CA GLN A 37 -0.04 7.02 2.48
C GLN A 37 -1.28 7.55 3.21
N ASN A 38 -1.23 7.69 4.54
CA ASN A 38 -2.35 8.21 5.33
C ASN A 38 -2.48 9.75 5.27
N SER A 39 -1.46 10.46 4.77
CA SER A 39 -1.46 11.93 4.70
C SER A 39 -2.38 12.48 3.61
N VAL A 40 -2.84 11.63 2.69
CA VAL A 40 -3.67 12.00 1.56
C VAL A 40 -5.00 11.26 1.65
N LYS A 41 -6.10 12.02 1.60
CA LYS A 41 -7.42 11.43 1.44
C LYS A 41 -7.55 10.92 0.01
N VAL A 42 -7.66 9.61 -0.14
CA VAL A 42 -7.91 8.93 -1.42
C VAL A 42 -9.33 8.40 -1.46
N ASP A 43 -9.89 8.30 -2.67
CA ASP A 43 -11.17 7.64 -2.88
C ASP A 43 -10.99 6.12 -2.82
N MET A 44 -11.65 5.50 -1.84
CA MET A 44 -11.70 4.05 -1.63
C MET A 44 -13.08 3.48 -1.95
N SER A 45 -13.94 4.27 -2.63
CA SER A 45 -15.28 3.84 -3.03
C SER A 45 -15.25 2.84 -4.19
N GLY A 46 -16.40 2.21 -4.47
CA GLY A 46 -16.53 1.25 -5.57
C GLY A 46 -15.99 -0.15 -5.27
N ILE A 47 -15.40 -0.38 -4.09
CA ILE A 47 -14.90 -1.70 -3.66
C ILE A 47 -15.57 -2.21 -2.38
N GLN A 48 -15.50 -3.52 -2.19
CA GLN A 48 -15.78 -4.24 -0.96
C GLN A 48 -14.50 -4.99 -0.56
N VAL A 49 -14.10 -4.82 0.70
CA VAL A 49 -12.90 -5.46 1.25
C VAL A 49 -13.31 -6.48 2.29
N SER A 50 -12.75 -7.68 2.21
CA SER A 50 -12.90 -8.71 3.23
C SER A 50 -11.58 -9.43 3.48
N GLU A 51 -11.48 -10.10 4.62
CA GLU A 51 -10.30 -10.89 4.97
C GLU A 51 -10.64 -12.38 4.92
N LYS A 52 -9.68 -13.17 4.44
CA LYS A 52 -9.78 -14.63 4.47
C LYS A 52 -8.43 -15.24 4.82
N THR A 53 -8.42 -16.07 5.84
CA THR A 53 -7.24 -16.89 6.17
C THR A 53 -7.36 -18.25 5.49
N ILE A 54 -6.30 -18.65 4.78
CA ILE A 54 -6.21 -19.95 4.11
C ILE A 54 -5.06 -20.78 4.69
N LYS A 55 -5.12 -22.09 4.48
CA LYS A 55 -3.99 -23.01 4.68
C LYS A 55 -3.49 -23.48 3.32
N ALA A 56 -2.20 -23.28 3.04
CA ALA A 56 -1.53 -23.74 1.82
C ALA A 56 -0.08 -24.07 2.15
N ASP A 57 0.46 -25.17 1.61
CA ASP A 57 1.85 -25.61 1.83
C ASP A 57 2.28 -25.61 3.31
N ASN A 58 1.39 -26.12 4.18
CA ASN A 58 1.54 -26.14 5.65
C ASN A 58 1.70 -24.75 6.31
N GLN A 59 1.43 -23.66 5.60
CA GLN A 59 1.44 -22.30 6.10
C GLN A 59 0.01 -21.77 6.30
N THR A 60 -0.13 -20.83 7.23
CA THR A 60 -1.37 -20.06 7.43
C THR A 60 -1.18 -18.68 6.82
N ILE A 61 -1.96 -18.35 5.80
CA ILE A 61 -1.80 -17.13 5.01
C ILE A 61 -3.06 -16.28 5.13
N LYS A 62 -2.89 -15.02 5.54
CA LYS A 62 -3.98 -14.03 5.57
C LYS A 62 -4.08 -13.34 4.21
N LEU A 63 -5.24 -13.38 3.59
CA LEU A 63 -5.57 -12.68 2.35
C LEU A 63 -6.48 -11.50 2.63
N THR A 64 -6.23 -10.40 1.90
CA THR A 64 -7.19 -9.31 1.74
C THR A 64 -7.83 -9.46 0.38
N ILE A 65 -9.15 -9.64 0.33
CA ILE A 65 -9.91 -9.80 -0.90
C ILE A 65 -10.56 -8.45 -1.20
N VAL A 66 -10.18 -7.86 -2.34
CA VAL A 66 -10.76 -6.61 -2.84
C VAL A 66 -11.64 -6.94 -4.06
N ARG A 67 -12.93 -6.66 -3.96
CA ARG A 67 -13.94 -6.96 -4.99
C ARG A 67 -14.67 -5.68 -5.41
N PRO A 68 -15.10 -5.51 -6.68
CA PRO A 68 -16.03 -4.45 -7.05
C PRO A 68 -17.34 -4.52 -6.24
N ALA A 69 -17.80 -3.38 -5.73
CA ALA A 69 -19.03 -3.31 -4.95
C ALA A 69 -20.27 -3.59 -5.83
N GLY A 70 -21.23 -4.36 -5.28
CA GLY A 70 -22.54 -4.60 -5.91
C GLY A 70 -22.56 -5.58 -7.09
N VAL A 71 -21.41 -6.09 -7.53
CA VAL A 71 -21.33 -7.06 -8.62
C VAL A 71 -21.59 -8.48 -8.11
N LYS A 72 -22.47 -9.22 -8.79
CA LYS A 72 -22.84 -10.62 -8.46
C LYS A 72 -22.13 -11.62 -9.38
N GLY A 73 -22.12 -12.89 -8.98
CA GLY A 73 -21.52 -13.99 -9.74
C GLY A 73 -20.00 -14.10 -9.57
N ASP A 74 -19.41 -15.07 -10.25
CA ASP A 74 -17.96 -15.28 -10.25
C ASP A 74 -17.27 -14.19 -11.09
N LEU A 75 -16.09 -13.77 -10.64
CA LEU A 75 -15.29 -12.77 -11.31
C LEU A 75 -13.91 -13.34 -11.63
N PRO A 76 -13.27 -12.90 -12.73
CA PRO A 76 -11.86 -13.15 -12.91
C PRO A 76 -11.07 -12.52 -11.76
N VAL A 77 -9.93 -13.11 -11.43
CA VAL A 77 -9.10 -12.70 -10.30
C VAL A 77 -7.66 -12.46 -10.74
N PHE A 78 -6.96 -11.60 -10.01
CA PHE A 78 -5.52 -11.44 -10.12
C PHE A 78 -4.92 -11.40 -8.71
N MET A 79 -3.67 -11.85 -8.59
CA MET A 79 -2.93 -11.76 -7.34
C MET A 79 -2.18 -10.43 -7.30
N TYR A 80 -2.25 -9.73 -6.17
CA TYR A 80 -1.46 -8.54 -5.90
C TYR A 80 -0.43 -8.84 -4.81
N PHE A 81 0.84 -8.61 -5.13
CA PHE A 81 1.95 -8.72 -4.20
C PHE A 81 2.50 -7.32 -3.96
N HIS A 82 2.43 -6.84 -2.72
CA HIS A 82 2.82 -5.46 -2.41
C HIS A 82 4.35 -5.28 -2.52
N GLY A 83 4.77 -4.08 -2.91
CA GLY A 83 6.17 -3.66 -2.84
C GLY A 83 6.59 -3.25 -1.42
N GLY A 84 7.68 -2.49 -1.32
CA GLY A 84 8.20 -1.99 -0.04
C GLY A 84 9.61 -2.48 0.31
N GLY A 85 10.30 -3.17 -0.61
CA GLY A 85 11.70 -3.55 -0.45
C GLY A 85 11.95 -4.75 0.47
N TRP A 86 10.92 -5.56 0.74
CA TRP A 86 10.88 -6.70 1.67
C TRP A 86 11.08 -6.31 3.15
#